data_AF-A0A931EEI7-F1
#
_entry.id   AF-A0A931EEI7-F1
#
_cell.length_a   1.000
_cell.length_b   1.000
_cell.length_c   1.000
_cell.angle_alpha   90.00
_cell.angle_beta   90.00
_cell.angle_gamma   90.00
#
_symmetry.space_group_name_H-M   'P 1'
#
loop_
_entity.id
_entity.type
_entity.pdbx_description
1 polymer ?
#
loop_
_entity_poly.entity_id
_entity_poly.type
_entity_poly.pdbx_seq_one_letter_code
_entity_poly.pdbx_strand_id
1 'polypeptide(L)'
;MEAVRTATVEDARRLLELSEEFVRGVTSTRGGSLLVQPSLDASGEGGLAGRLPQLLGDDTCLVLVGTVDEAVTGFALCHLEDLAGQGRRGILDACYVEPGARGVGVGRLLLDTAVTWLEDRRCRGVDGIALPGDRAAKNFFESAGFKARMLTMYRELG
;
A
#
# COMPACT_ATOMS: atom_id res chain seq x y z
N MET A 1 13.89 -16.76 -5.42
CA MET A 1 13.29 -16.02 -6.55
C MET A 1 12.16 -15.16 -6.00
N GLU A 2 12.18 -13.88 -6.34
CA GLU A 2 11.16 -12.91 -5.98
C GLU A 2 10.01 -12.92 -7.01
N ALA A 3 8.77 -12.80 -6.54
CA ALA A 3 7.60 -12.72 -7.40
C ALA A 3 6.49 -11.87 -6.77
N VAL A 4 5.49 -11.50 -7.56
CA VAL A 4 4.30 -10.78 -7.12
C VAL A 4 3.07 -11.42 -7.76
N ARG A 5 2.00 -11.55 -6.99
CA ARG A 5 0.69 -12.00 -7.46
C ARG A 5 -0.44 -11.29 -6.73
N THR A 6 -1.65 -11.33 -7.30
CA THR A 6 -2.87 -10.96 -6.58
C THR A 6 -3.02 -11.86 -5.34
N ALA A 7 -3.42 -11.24 -4.24
CA ALA A 7 -3.73 -11.97 -3.01
C ALA A 7 -4.94 -12.89 -3.22
N THR A 8 -5.00 -13.92 -2.41
CA THR A 8 -6.12 -14.85 -2.29
C THR A 8 -6.60 -14.85 -0.85
N VAL A 9 -7.78 -15.41 -0.59
CA VAL A 9 -8.30 -15.53 0.79
C VAL A 9 -7.37 -16.35 1.71
N GLU A 10 -6.52 -17.21 1.15
CA GLU A 10 -5.54 -18.01 1.90
C GLU A 10 -4.39 -17.14 2.46
N ASP A 11 -4.13 -15.98 1.85
CA ASP A 11 -3.09 -15.05 2.30
C ASP A 11 -3.50 -14.24 3.55
N ALA A 12 -4.77 -14.32 3.98
CA ALA A 12 -5.34 -13.48 5.04
C ALA A 12 -4.51 -13.48 6.33
N ARG A 13 -4.04 -14.64 6.78
CA ARG A 13 -3.20 -14.75 7.98
C ARG A 13 -1.89 -14.00 7.81
N ARG A 14 -1.23 -14.14 6.66
CA ARG A 14 0.08 -13.52 6.45
C ARG A 14 -0.05 -12.02 6.21
N LEU A 15 -1.11 -11.59 5.54
CA LEU A 15 -1.46 -10.19 5.39
C LEU A 15 -1.75 -9.53 6.73
N LEU A 16 -2.40 -10.23 7.67
CA LEU A 16 -2.59 -9.74 9.03
C LEU A 16 -1.24 -9.39 9.68
N GLU A 17 -0.33 -10.36 9.75
CA GLU A 17 1.01 -10.21 10.35
C GLU A 17 1.79 -9.04 9.73
N LEU A 18 1.86 -8.98 8.40
CA LEU A 18 2.57 -7.92 7.67
C LEU A 18 1.89 -6.55 7.85
N SER A 19 0.55 -6.49 7.87
CA SER A 19 -0.18 -5.25 8.07
C SER A 19 0.01 -4.69 9.48
N GLU A 20 0.11 -5.56 10.50
CA GLU A 20 0.45 -5.14 11.86
C GLU A 20 1.86 -4.55 11.94
N GLU A 21 2.84 -5.17 11.27
CA GLU A 21 4.19 -4.63 11.20
C GLU A 21 4.25 -3.29 10.48
N PHE A 22 3.51 -3.15 9.37
CA PHE A 22 3.37 -1.90 8.65
C PHE A 22 2.77 -0.80 9.55
N VAL A 23 1.65 -1.09 10.21
CA VAL A 23 0.98 -0.13 11.11
C VAL A 23 1.89 0.28 12.27
N ARG A 24 2.59 -0.66 12.91
CA ARG A 24 3.59 -0.34 13.95
C ARG A 24 4.68 0.59 13.42
N GLY A 25 5.20 0.33 12.23
CA GLY A 25 6.21 1.18 11.57
C GLY A 25 5.69 2.59 11.29
N VAL A 26 4.54 2.70 10.62
CA VAL A 26 3.89 3.96 10.27
C VAL A 26 3.58 4.79 11.51
N THR A 27 2.91 4.21 12.51
CA THR A 27 2.51 4.92 13.74
C THR A 27 3.69 5.44 14.56
N SER A 28 4.87 4.81 14.45
CA SER A 28 6.10 5.31 15.08
C SER A 28 6.68 6.57 14.42
N THR A 29 6.21 6.92 13.22
CA THR A 29 6.69 8.06 12.44
C THR A 29 5.81 9.30 12.68
N ARG A 30 6.40 10.49 12.60
CA ARG A 30 5.68 11.76 12.78
C ARG A 30 4.49 11.86 11.83
N GLY A 31 3.29 11.98 12.41
CA GLY A 31 2.03 12.07 11.66
C GLY A 31 1.45 10.73 11.22
N GLY A 32 2.11 9.61 11.50
CA GLY A 32 1.65 8.29 11.07
C GLY A 32 0.39 7.79 11.77
N SER A 33 0.16 8.18 13.03
CA SER A 33 -1.11 7.91 13.71
C SER A 33 -2.32 8.56 13.04
N LEU A 34 -2.11 9.62 12.23
CA LEU A 34 -3.17 10.29 11.46
C LEU A 34 -3.37 9.67 10.08
N LEU A 35 -2.40 8.88 9.58
CA LEU A 35 -2.50 8.17 8.31
C LEU A 35 -3.20 6.83 8.43
N VAL A 36 -3.01 6.13 9.56
CA VAL A 36 -3.73 4.88 9.83
C VAL A 36 -5.17 5.26 10.17
N GLN A 37 -5.97 5.46 9.13
CA GLN A 37 -7.42 5.53 9.24
C GLN A 37 -7.95 4.15 9.67
N PRO A 38 -9.19 4.05 10.19
CA PRO A 38 -9.81 2.77 10.57
C PRO A 38 -9.78 1.70 9.46
N SER A 39 -9.69 2.12 8.19
CA SER A 39 -9.55 1.25 7.02
C SER A 39 -8.18 0.55 6.88
N LEU A 40 -7.16 1.01 7.61
CA LEU A 40 -5.81 0.44 7.71
C LEU A 40 -5.53 -0.14 9.11
N ASP A 41 -6.52 -0.16 10.02
CA ASP A 41 -6.35 -0.78 11.33
C ASP A 41 -5.93 -2.23 11.15
N ALA A 42 -4.81 -2.62 11.75
CA ALA A 42 -4.28 -3.96 11.56
C ALA A 42 -5.12 -5.05 12.26
N SER A 43 -6.08 -4.67 13.11
CA SER A 43 -6.76 -5.60 14.02
C SER A 43 -8.28 -5.60 13.85
N GLY A 44 -8.87 -6.80 13.77
CA GLY A 44 -10.32 -7.00 13.75
C GLY A 44 -10.95 -7.04 12.35
N GLU A 45 -12.28 -7.10 12.29
CA GLU A 45 -13.06 -7.20 11.04
C GLU A 45 -12.87 -5.99 10.10
N GLY A 46 -12.42 -4.85 10.63
CA GLY A 46 -12.16 -3.62 9.85
C GLY A 46 -10.80 -3.56 9.16
N GLY A 47 -9.87 -4.45 9.50
CA GLY A 47 -8.52 -4.43 8.95
C GLY A 47 -8.36 -5.08 7.58
N LEU A 48 -7.16 -4.95 6.99
CA LEU A 48 -6.86 -5.50 5.65
C LEU A 48 -7.22 -6.98 5.54
N ALA A 49 -6.80 -7.80 6.51
CA ALA A 49 -7.06 -9.23 6.50
C ALA A 49 -8.57 -9.55 6.67
N GLY A 50 -9.27 -8.82 7.53
CA GLY A 50 -10.71 -8.98 7.76
C GLY A 50 -11.56 -8.58 6.56
N ARG A 51 -11.12 -7.58 5.81
CA ARG A 51 -11.78 -7.04 4.60
C ARG A 51 -11.33 -7.70 3.31
N LEU A 52 -10.42 -8.67 3.37
CA LEU A 52 -9.80 -9.25 2.18
C LEU A 52 -10.83 -9.84 1.21
N PRO A 53 -11.85 -10.61 1.62
CA PRO A 53 -12.86 -11.13 0.68
C PRO A 53 -13.62 -10.02 -0.07
N GLN A 54 -13.93 -8.91 0.62
CA GLN A 54 -14.62 -7.77 0.03
C GLN A 54 -13.70 -7.02 -0.95
N LEU A 55 -12.44 -6.80 -0.57
CA LEU A 55 -11.44 -6.16 -1.42
C LEU A 55 -11.14 -6.96 -2.69
N LEU A 56 -11.09 -8.30 -2.59
CA LEU A 56 -10.90 -9.19 -3.74
C LEU A 56 -12.12 -9.24 -4.67
N GLY A 57 -13.31 -8.91 -4.17
CA GLY A 57 -14.54 -8.81 -4.95
C GLY A 57 -14.81 -7.42 -5.52
N ASP A 58 -13.96 -6.43 -5.24
CA ASP A 58 -14.13 -5.05 -5.67
C ASP A 58 -13.15 -4.71 -6.81
N ASP A 59 -13.68 -4.50 -8.01
CA ASP A 59 -12.89 -4.17 -9.21
C ASP A 59 -12.15 -2.81 -9.13
N THR A 60 -12.49 -1.99 -8.13
CA THR A 60 -11.84 -0.72 -7.82
C THR A 60 -10.68 -0.87 -6.84
N CYS A 61 -10.45 -2.06 -6.29
CA CYS A 61 -9.36 -2.36 -5.37
C CYS A 61 -8.38 -3.39 -5.96
N LEU A 62 -7.15 -3.37 -5.48
CA LEU A 62 -6.16 -4.40 -5.75
C LEU A 62 -5.37 -4.69 -4.47
N VAL A 63 -5.30 -5.97 -4.14
CA VAL A 63 -4.42 -6.49 -3.08
C VAL A 63 -3.38 -7.39 -3.71
N LEU A 64 -2.11 -7.06 -3.51
CA LEU A 64 -0.97 -7.84 -4.00
C LEU A 64 -0.20 -8.43 -2.82
N VAL A 65 0.35 -9.61 -3.02
CA VAL A 65 1.40 -10.18 -2.16
C VAL A 65 2.69 -10.31 -2.95
N GLY A 66 3.79 -9.98 -2.29
CA GLY A 66 5.15 -10.19 -2.78
C GLY A 66 5.76 -11.40 -2.07
N THR A 67 6.43 -12.24 -2.83
CA THR A 67 7.05 -13.47 -2.32
C THR A 67 8.56 -13.48 -2.53
N VAL A 68 9.26 -14.20 -1.65
CA VAL A 68 10.65 -14.63 -1.83
C VAL A 68 10.68 -16.12 -1.57
N ASP A 69 11.08 -16.90 -2.58
CA ASP A 69 11.09 -18.37 -2.51
C ASP A 69 9.71 -18.91 -2.06
N GLU A 70 8.65 -18.42 -2.71
CA GLU A 70 7.23 -18.71 -2.44
C GLU A 70 6.67 -18.21 -1.10
N ALA A 71 7.51 -17.82 -0.14
CA ALA A 71 7.05 -17.25 1.12
C ALA A 71 6.56 -15.82 0.91
N VAL A 72 5.35 -15.48 1.39
CA VAL A 72 4.83 -14.10 1.34
C VAL A 72 5.56 -13.22 2.36
N THR A 73 6.29 -12.23 1.86
CA THR A 73 7.18 -11.34 2.64
C THR A 73 6.82 -9.85 2.53
N GLY A 74 5.85 -9.52 1.66
CA GLY A 74 5.38 -8.16 1.48
C GLY A 74 3.97 -8.11 0.88
N PHE A 75 3.38 -6.92 0.88
CA PHE A 75 2.08 -6.67 0.29
C PHE A 75 1.97 -5.24 -0.24
N ALA A 76 1.01 -5.04 -1.14
CA ALA A 76 0.55 -3.73 -1.54
C ALA A 76 -0.98 -3.68 -1.61
N LEU A 77 -1.54 -2.53 -1.26
CA LEU A 77 -2.95 -2.21 -1.39
C LEU A 77 -3.09 -0.94 -2.21
N CYS A 78 -3.93 -0.97 -3.23
CA CYS A 78 -4.34 0.24 -3.93
C CYS A 78 -5.84 0.24 -4.24
N HIS A 79 -6.38 1.45 -4.39
CA HIS A 79 -7.76 1.65 -4.84
C HIS A 79 -7.87 2.76 -5.89
N LEU A 80 -9.00 2.77 -6.59
CA LEU A 80 -9.37 3.81 -7.55
C LEU A 80 -10.21 4.89 -6.90
N GLU A 81 -9.91 6.14 -7.23
CA GLU A 81 -10.71 7.31 -6.89
C GLU A 81 -11.24 7.96 -8.17
N ASP A 82 -12.56 8.18 -8.25
CA ASP A 82 -13.17 8.94 -9.33
C ASP A 82 -12.98 10.44 -9.09
N LEU A 83 -12.44 11.15 -10.08
CA LEU A 83 -12.20 12.59 -10.01
C LEU A 83 -13.39 13.39 -10.55
N ALA A 84 -14.60 13.02 -10.16
CA ALA A 84 -15.87 13.67 -10.53
C ALA A 84 -15.94 14.02 -12.03
N GLY A 85 -15.66 13.04 -12.89
CA GLY A 85 -15.69 13.20 -14.35
C GLY A 85 -14.39 13.74 -14.99
N GLN A 86 -13.35 14.02 -14.20
CA GLN A 86 -12.01 14.37 -14.71
C GLN A 86 -11.09 13.17 -14.97
N GLY A 87 -11.64 11.96 -14.87
CA GLY A 87 -10.96 10.67 -14.99
C GLY A 87 -10.80 9.97 -13.64
N ARG A 88 -9.89 8.99 -13.59
CA ARG A 88 -9.58 8.22 -12.37
C ARG A 88 -8.17 8.51 -11.89
N ARG A 89 -7.95 8.38 -10.59
CA ARG A 89 -6.63 8.37 -9.95
C ARG A 89 -6.48 7.09 -9.14
N GLY A 90 -5.28 6.51 -9.13
CA GLY A 90 -4.94 5.46 -8.19
C GLY A 90 -4.41 6.03 -6.88
N ILE A 91 -4.73 5.39 -5.76
CA ILE A 91 -4.11 5.64 -4.48
C ILE A 91 -3.41 4.34 -4.05
N LEU A 92 -2.11 4.40 -3.82
CA LEU A 92 -1.35 3.31 -3.20
C LEU A 92 -1.42 3.50 -1.68
N ASP A 93 -2.38 2.84 -1.05
CA ASP A 93 -2.66 2.94 0.39
C ASP A 93 -1.51 2.38 1.23
N ALA A 94 -0.93 1.28 0.77
CA ALA A 94 0.19 0.63 1.44
C ALA A 94 1.09 -0.09 0.43
N CYS A 95 2.40 -0.06 0.69
CA CYS A 95 3.38 -0.92 0.05
C CYS A 95 4.45 -1.24 1.09
N TYR A 96 4.49 -2.50 1.52
CA TYR A 96 5.31 -2.93 2.63
C TYR A 96 6.03 -4.23 2.29
N VAL A 97 7.29 -4.31 2.74
CA VAL A 97 8.10 -5.53 2.73
C VAL A 97 8.75 -5.65 4.10
N GLU A 98 8.68 -6.83 4.70
CA GLU A 98 9.28 -7.08 6.01
C GLU A 98 10.80 -6.88 5.96
N PRO A 99 11.45 -6.48 7.07
CA PRO A 99 12.86 -6.08 7.05
C PRO A 99 13.81 -7.13 6.47
N GLY A 100 13.57 -8.41 6.74
CA GLY A 100 14.41 -9.53 6.27
C GLY A 100 14.37 -9.77 4.77
N ALA A 101 13.35 -9.27 4.06
CA ALA A 101 13.16 -9.43 2.62
C ALA A 101 13.38 -8.12 1.83
N ARG A 102 13.95 -7.08 2.45
CA ARG A 102 14.27 -5.82 1.76
C ARG A 102 15.57 -5.94 0.96
N GLY A 103 15.70 -5.10 -0.07
CA GLY A 103 16.92 -5.03 -0.89
C GLY A 103 17.02 -6.09 -1.98
N VAL A 104 16.05 -7.01 -2.10
CA VAL A 104 16.01 -8.06 -3.13
C VAL A 104 14.97 -7.79 -4.24
N GLY A 105 14.41 -6.58 -4.31
CA GLY A 105 13.54 -6.15 -5.42
C GLY A 105 12.03 -6.31 -5.23
N VAL A 106 11.57 -7.06 -4.22
CA VAL A 106 10.12 -7.32 -3.98
C VAL A 106 9.28 -6.04 -3.94
N GLY A 107 9.72 -5.01 -3.21
CA GLY A 107 8.98 -3.75 -3.10
C GLY A 107 8.82 -3.04 -4.43
N ARG A 108 9.85 -3.11 -5.30
CA ARG A 108 9.78 -2.52 -6.64
C ARG A 108 8.79 -3.28 -7.52
N LEU A 109 8.83 -4.61 -7.49
CA LEU A 109 7.87 -5.44 -8.23
C LEU A 109 6.43 -5.19 -7.79
N LEU A 110 6.18 -5.04 -6.48
CA LEU A 110 4.85 -4.72 -5.94
C LEU A 110 4.34 -3.38 -6.51
N LEU A 111 5.18 -2.35 -6.46
CA LEU A 111 4.85 -1.03 -6.97
C LEU A 111 4.62 -1.04 -8.49
N ASP A 112 5.52 -1.65 -9.26
CA ASP A 112 5.42 -1.69 -10.73
C ASP A 112 4.17 -2.49 -11.18
N THR A 113 3.82 -3.57 -10.47
CA THR A 113 2.59 -4.34 -10.71
C THR A 113 1.34 -3.51 -10.41
N ALA A 114 1.33 -2.78 -9.29
CA ALA A 114 0.22 -1.89 -8.95
C ALA A 114 0.07 -0.74 -9.98
N VAL A 115 1.17 -0.14 -10.43
CA VAL A 115 1.16 0.91 -11.46
C VAL A 115 0.61 0.37 -12.78
N THR A 116 1.06 -0.81 -13.22
CA THR A 116 0.56 -1.45 -14.44
C THR A 116 -0.97 -1.66 -14.37
N TRP A 117 -1.46 -2.15 -13.25
CA TRP A 117 -2.90 -2.34 -13.03
C TRP A 117 -3.71 -1.03 -13.09
N LEU A 118 -3.13 0.08 -12.63
CA LEU A 118 -3.72 1.42 -12.70
C LEU A 118 -3.70 1.99 -14.13
N GLU A 119 -2.63 1.74 -14.89
CA GLU A 119 -2.51 2.11 -16.29
C GLU A 119 -3.58 1.40 -17.15
N ASP A 120 -3.80 0.10 -16.93
CA ASP A 120 -4.86 -0.67 -17.59
C ASP A 120 -6.26 -0.11 -17.30
N ARG A 121 -6.43 0.50 -16.12
CA ARG A 121 -7.64 1.22 -15.70
C ARG A 121 -7.67 2.67 -16.16
N ARG A 122 -6.73 3.10 -17.01
CA ARG A 122 -6.65 4.46 -17.57
C ARG A 122 -6.64 5.54 -16.48
N CYS A 123 -6.01 5.26 -15.35
CA CYS A 123 -5.78 6.26 -14.33
C CYS A 123 -4.83 7.34 -14.87
N ARG A 124 -5.08 8.61 -14.50
CA ARG A 124 -4.26 9.75 -14.93
C ARG A 124 -2.94 9.86 -14.16
N GLY A 125 -2.85 9.15 -13.04
CA GLY A 125 -1.71 9.12 -12.15
C GLY A 125 -2.02 8.31 -10.91
N VAL A 126 -1.00 8.16 -10.06
CA VAL A 126 -1.07 7.45 -8.79
C VAL A 126 -0.45 8.30 -7.69
N ASP A 127 -1.11 8.35 -6.53
CA ASP A 127 -0.54 8.93 -5.32
C ASP A 127 0.00 7.81 -4.42
N GLY A 128 1.22 8.00 -3.92
CA GLY A 128 1.80 7.22 -2.83
C GLY A 128 2.04 8.13 -1.64
N ILE A 129 1.96 7.59 -0.43
CA ILE A 129 2.07 8.37 0.80
C ILE A 129 3.44 8.15 1.43
N ALA A 130 4.19 9.24 1.63
CA ALA A 130 5.43 9.25 2.40
C ALA A 130 5.30 10.25 3.56
N LEU A 131 5.58 9.79 4.78
CA LEU A 131 5.47 10.62 5.98
C LEU A 131 6.62 11.63 6.11
N PRO A 132 6.41 12.75 6.82
CA PRO A 132 7.48 13.70 7.13
C PRO A 132 8.68 13.02 7.81
N GLY A 133 9.85 13.14 7.17
CA GLY A 133 11.10 12.55 7.68
C GLY A 133 11.34 11.10 7.26
N ASP A 134 10.36 10.43 6.63
CA ASP A 134 10.53 9.08 6.09
C ASP A 134 11.33 9.13 4.77
N ARG A 135 12.65 9.18 4.92
CA ARG A 135 13.58 9.18 3.78
C ARG A 135 13.52 7.88 2.99
N ALA A 136 13.20 6.76 3.63
CA ALA A 136 13.16 5.47 2.96
C ALA A 136 11.98 5.41 1.98
N ALA A 137 10.77 5.76 2.44
CA ALA A 137 9.59 5.85 1.56
C ALA A 137 9.79 6.91 0.47
N LYS A 138 10.32 8.09 0.81
CA LYS A 138 10.60 9.14 -0.17
C LYS A 138 11.53 8.64 -1.29
N ASN A 139 12.69 8.07 -0.93
CA ASN A 139 13.66 7.58 -1.90
C ASN A 139 13.09 6.44 -2.74
N PHE A 140 12.31 5.55 -2.13
CA PHE A 140 11.63 4.46 -2.83
C PHE A 140 10.71 5.00 -3.93
N PHE A 141 9.81 5.94 -3.60
CA PHE A 141 8.91 6.56 -4.56
C PHE A 141 9.66 7.35 -5.64
N GLU A 142 10.64 8.17 -5.27
CA GLU A 142 11.43 8.96 -6.23
C GLU A 142 12.18 8.06 -7.22
N SER A 143 12.71 6.92 -6.76
CA SER A 143 13.38 5.93 -7.64
C SER A 143 12.44 5.26 -8.65
N ALA A 144 11.13 5.32 -8.40
CA ALA A 144 10.07 4.83 -9.27
C ALA A 144 9.43 5.94 -10.11
N GLY A 145 10.00 7.16 -10.10
CA GLY A 145 9.53 8.27 -10.92
C GLY A 145 8.40 9.10 -10.32
N PHE A 146 7.99 8.81 -9.08
CA PHE A 146 7.03 9.64 -8.36
C PHE A 146 7.65 11.00 -8.05
N LYS A 147 6.81 12.04 -8.04
CA LYS A 147 7.19 13.40 -7.67
C LYS A 147 6.28 13.89 -6.55
N ALA A 148 6.86 14.50 -5.53
CA ALA A 148 6.08 15.15 -4.48
C ALA A 148 5.21 16.25 -5.10
N ARG A 149 3.90 16.21 -4.82
CA ARG A 149 2.92 17.16 -5.40
C ARG A 149 2.07 17.91 -4.38
N MET A 150 2.09 17.51 -3.11
CA MET A 150 1.25 18.08 -2.06
C MET A 150 1.88 17.89 -0.68
N LEU A 151 1.68 18.87 0.20
CA LEU A 151 1.91 18.74 1.63
C LEU A 151 0.56 18.83 2.34
N THR A 152 0.25 17.83 3.16
CA THR A 152 -0.95 17.85 4.00
C THR A 152 -0.58 18.38 5.38
N MET A 153 -1.26 19.44 5.81
CA MET A 153 -1.06 20.06 7.12
C MET A 153 -2.18 19.64 8.06
N TYR A 154 -1.82 19.33 9.31
CA TYR A 154 -2.77 18.95 10.35
C TYR A 154 -2.70 19.93 11.53
N ARG A 155 -3.86 20.28 12.05
CA ARG A 155 -4.04 20.99 13.33
C ARG A 155 -5.15 20.30 14.10
N GLU A 156 -4.83 19.82 15.29
CA GLU A 156 -5.82 19.30 16.22
C GLU A 156 -6.77 20.43 16.66
N LEU A 157 -8.06 20.12 16.69
CA LEU A 157 -9.11 20.98 17.22
C LEU A 157 -9.64 20.32 18.50
N GLY A 158 -9.81 21.11 19.55
CA GLY A 158 -10.31 20.64 20.85
C GLY A 158 -11.80 20.35 20.85
#